data_AF-A0A2W4WZA5-F1
#
_entry.id   AF-A0A2W4WZA5-F1
#
_cell.length_a   1.000
_cell.length_b   1.000
_cell.length_c   1.000
_cell.angle_alpha   90.00
_cell.angle_beta   90.00
_cell.angle_gamma   90.00
#
_symmetry.space_group_name_H-M   'P 1'
#
loop_
_entity.id
_entity.type
_entity.pdbx_description
1 polymer ?
#
loop_
_entity_poly.entity_id
_entity_poly.type
_entity_poly.pdbx_seq_one_letter_code
_entity_poly.pdbx_strand_id
1 'polypeptide(L)' 'MSVLYVSPTGQDSHEGTANFPLKTVTRALQQAQFGSVVQLLAGTYQTDEQFPLMVPEGVTIAGAAAETVTIL' A
#
# COMPACT_ATOMS: atom_id res chain seq x y z
N MET A 1 4.43 -14.50 -5.62
CA MET A 1 4.87 -13.25 -4.97
C MET A 1 4.47 -12.11 -5.90
N SER A 2 3.59 -11.23 -5.43
CA SER A 2 3.10 -10.10 -6.20
C SER A 2 3.39 -8.81 -5.42
N VAL A 3 3.76 -7.74 -6.11
CA VAL A 3 4.03 -6.44 -5.50
C VAL A 3 2.86 -5.52 -5.79
N LEU A 4 2.26 -4.99 -4.73
CA LEU A 4 1.21 -3.98 -4.79
C LEU A 4 1.81 -2.62 -4.46
N TYR A 5 1.67 -1.66 -5.37
CA TYR A 5 2.16 -0.30 -5.18
C TYR A 5 1.05 0.59 -4.64
N VAL A 6 1.39 1.38 -3.64
CA VAL A 6 0.49 2.36 -3.02
C VAL A 6 1.15 3.74 -3.13
N SER A 7 0.36 4.74 -3.48
CA SER A 7 0.75 6.14 -3.58
C SER A 7 -0.35 7.02 -3.02
N PRO A 8 -0.05 8.10 -2.28
CA PRO A 8 -1.07 9.05 -1.84
C PRO A 8 -1.79 9.74 -3.01
N THR A 9 -1.17 9.78 -4.20
CA THR A 9 -1.76 10.30 -5.44
C THR A 9 -2.42 9.23 -6.32
N GLY A 10 -2.42 7.96 -5.86
CA GLY A 10 -3.03 6.83 -6.55
C GLY A 10 -4.56 6.83 -6.46
N GLN A 11 -5.17 5.72 -6.90
CA GLN A 11 -6.62 5.50 -6.79
C GLN A 11 -6.92 4.07 -6.36
N ASP A 12 -7.90 3.90 -5.47
CA ASP A 12 -8.34 2.60 -4.96
C ASP A 12 -9.12 1.76 -5.98
N SER A 13 -9.46 2.35 -7.13
CA SER A 13 -10.01 1.65 -8.29
C SER A 13 -8.92 1.05 -9.19
N HIS A 14 -7.64 1.37 -8.95
CA HIS A 14 -6.53 0.80 -9.70
C HIS A 14 -6.20 -0.63 -9.27
N GLU A 15 -5.45 -1.33 -10.10
CA GLU A 15 -5.00 -2.70 -9.83
C GLU A 15 -3.82 -2.80 -8.84
N GLY A 16 -3.22 -1.66 -8.46
CA GLY A 16 -2.07 -1.63 -7.55
C GLY A 16 -0.74 -2.00 -8.21
N THR A 17 -0.58 -1.69 -9.50
CA THR A 17 0.69 -1.87 -10.21
C THR A 17 1.54 -0.60 -10.12
N ALA A 18 2.82 -0.68 -10.52
CA ALA A 18 3.70 0.49 -10.51
C ALA A 18 3.18 1.66 -11.37
N ASN A 19 2.46 1.36 -12.46
CA ASN A 19 1.86 2.36 -13.33
C ASN A 19 0.49 2.85 -12.80
N PHE A 20 -0.23 2.00 -12.08
CA PHE A 20 -1.54 2.30 -11.52
C PHE A 20 -1.54 1.93 -10.02
N PRO A 21 -0.91 2.75 -9.16
CA PRO A 21 -0.84 2.49 -7.73
C PRO A 21 -2.19 2.75 -7.04
N LEU A 22 -2.42 2.02 -5.96
CA LEU A 22 -3.55 2.20 -5.05
C LEU A 22 -3.40 3.48 -4.24
N LYS A 23 -4.50 4.03 -3.73
CA LYS A 23 -4.47 5.23 -2.90
C LYS A 23 -4.20 4.88 -1.43
N THR A 24 -4.81 3.80 -0.94
CA THR A 24 -4.81 3.45 0.48
C THR A 24 -4.07 2.14 0.76
N VAL A 25 -3.42 2.08 1.92
CA VAL A 25 -2.78 0.86 2.40
C VAL A 25 -3.84 -0.19 2.74
N THR A 26 -5.00 0.21 3.27
CA THR A 26 -6.13 -0.68 3.52
C THR A 26 -6.54 -1.44 2.26
N ARG A 27 -6.67 -0.77 1.10
CA ARG A 27 -6.99 -1.47 -0.15
C ARG A 27 -5.91 -2.40 -0.61
N ALA A 28 -4.64 -2.01 -0.48
CA ALA A 28 -3.53 -2.89 -0.82
C ALA A 28 -3.52 -4.15 0.04
N LEU A 29 -3.79 -4.03 1.34
CA LEU A 29 -3.88 -5.18 2.24
C LEU A 29 -5.08 -6.08 1.95
N GLN A 30 -6.21 -5.52 1.50
CA GLN A 30 -7.37 -6.31 1.07
C GLN A 30 -7.12 -7.11 -0.22
N GLN A 31 -6.29 -6.59 -1.13
CA GLN A 31 -5.91 -7.28 -2.37
C GLN A 31 -4.68 -8.19 -2.18
N ALA A 32 -3.87 -7.93 -1.16
CA ALA A 32 -2.66 -8.69 -0.90
C ALA A 32 -2.99 -10.16 -0.60
N GLN A 33 -2.30 -11.05 -1.30
CA GLN A 33 -2.34 -12.48 -1.07
C GLN A 33 -1.12 -12.91 -0.25
N PHE A 34 -1.14 -14.16 0.24
CA PHE A 34 -0.02 -14.72 0.96
C PHE A 34 1.30 -14.60 0.17
N GLY A 35 2.34 -14.04 0.78
CA GLY A 35 3.62 -13.80 0.13
C GLY A 35 3.66 -12.58 -0.80
N SER A 36 2.69 -11.68 -0.72
CA SER A 36 2.70 -10.40 -1.42
C SER A 36 3.47 -9.32 -0.65
N VAL A 37 3.97 -8.32 -1.39
CA VAL A 37 4.66 -7.15 -0.84
C VAL A 37 3.84 -5.91 -1.17
N VAL A 38 3.48 -5.12 -0.16
CA VAL A 38 2.85 -3.81 -0.31
C VAL A 38 3.96 -2.76 -0.27
N GLN A 39 4.31 -2.24 -1.45
CA GLN A 39 5.30 -1.20 -1.62
C GLN A 39 4.64 0.18 -1.51
N LEU A 40 4.95 0.89 -0.44
CA LEU A 40 4.50 2.25 -0.21
C LEU A 40 5.48 3.21 -0.90
N LEU A 41 4.94 4.07 -1.76
CA LEU A 41 5.67 5.20 -2.31
C LEU A 41 5.73 6.32 -1.28
N ALA A 42 6.68 7.23 -1.47
CA ALA A 42 6.87 8.37 -0.60
C ALA A 42 5.62 9.23 -0.47
N GLY A 43 5.40 9.74 0.74
CA GLY A 43 4.34 10.69 1.02
C GLY A 43 3.53 10.32 2.26
N THR A 44 2.38 10.99 2.36
CA THR A 44 1.54 10.97 3.55
C THR A 44 0.22 10.27 3.26
N TYR A 45 -0.03 9.18 3.97
CA TYR A 45 -1.28 8.42 3.93
C TYR A 45 -2.10 8.85 5.17
N GLN A 46 -3.29 9.40 4.94
CA GLN A 46 -4.12 10.02 5.99
C GLN A 46 -5.62 9.90 5.73
N THR A 47 -6.05 10.28 4.53
CA THR A 47 -7.43 10.75 4.36
C THR A 47 -8.45 9.62 4.30
N ASP A 48 -8.00 8.40 3.97
CA ASP A 48 -8.89 7.28 3.67
C ASP A 48 -8.37 5.94 4.24
N GLU A 49 -7.41 5.97 5.15
CA GLU A 49 -6.96 4.76 5.82
C GLU A 49 -7.93 4.36 6.94
N GLN A 50 -8.32 3.08 6.95
CA GLN A 50 -9.05 2.52 8.07
C GLN A 50 -8.07 1.82 9.02
N PHE A 51 -7.98 2.38 10.23
CA PHE A 51 -7.31 1.73 11.35
C PHE A 51 -8.30 0.88 12.15
N PRO A 52 -7.87 -0.29 12.68
CA PRO A 52 -6.53 -0.86 12.57
C PRO A 52 -6.24 -1.46 11.18
N LEU A 53 -5.00 -1.29 10.71
CA LEU A 53 -4.53 -1.97 9.49
C LEU A 53 -4.38 -3.46 9.76
N MET A 54 -5.26 -4.28 9.16
CA MET A 54 -5.16 -5.74 9.23
C MET A 54 -4.19 -6.25 8.19
N VAL A 55 -3.01 -6.68 8.63
CA VAL A 55 -2.00 -7.27 7.75
C VAL A 55 -2.23 -8.78 7.67
N PRO A 56 -2.55 -9.34 6.48
CA PRO A 56 -2.72 -10.78 6.34
C PRO A 56 -1.39 -11.52 6.58
N GLU A 57 -1.47 -12.79 6.99
CA GLU A 57 -0.27 -13.60 7.18
C GLU A 57 0.56 -13.70 5.89
N GLY A 58 1.88 -13.57 6.04
CA GLY A 58 2.81 -13.62 4.91
C GLY A 58 2.83 -12.38 4.02
N VAL A 59 2.09 -11.31 4.35
CA VAL A 59 2.17 -10.03 3.66
C VAL A 59 3.23 -9.14 4.30
N THR A 60 4.08 -8.54 3.47
CA THR A 60 5.11 -7.59 3.91
C THR A 60 4.74 -6.19 3.47
N ILE A 61 4.81 -5.21 4.36
CA ILE A 61 4.69 -3.79 4.01
C ILE A 61 6.10 -3.20 3.96
N ALA A 62 6.45 -2.59 2.83
CA ALA A 62 7.75 -2.00 2.58
C ALA A 62 7.58 -0.51 2.24
N GLY A 63 8.31 0.36 2.96
CA GLY A 63 8.39 1.78 2.63
C GLY A 63 9.33 2.05 1.45
N ALA A 64 9.22 3.22 0.85
CA ALA A 64 10.20 3.72 -0.10
C ALA A 64 11.57 3.85 0.59
N ALA A 65 12.62 3.27 0.00
CA ALA A 65 13.93 3.15 0.65
C ALA A 65 14.67 4.50 0.81
N ALA A 66 14.32 5.52 0.01
CA ALA A 66 15.02 6.80 -0.06
C ALA A 66 14.19 7.98 0.45
N GLU A 67 12.93 7.76 0.83
CA GLU A 67 11.97 8.83 1.08
C GLU A 67 11.10 8.50 2.29
N THR A 68 10.60 9.55 2.94
CA THR A 68 9.75 9.39 4.13
C THR A 68 8.36 8.91 3.74
N VAL A 69 7.94 7.80 4.33
CA VAL A 69 6.56 7.34 4.32
C VAL A 69 5.94 7.68 5.67
N THR A 70 4.88 8.50 5.66
CA THR A 70 4.15 8.87 6.87
C THR A 70 2.75 8.28 6.80
N ILE A 71 2.40 7.49 7.80
CA ILE A 71 1.07 6.90 8.02
C ILE A 71 0.56 7.57 9.30
N LEU A 72 -0.53 8.32 9.23
CA LEU A 72 -0.99 9.20 10.32
C LEU A 72 -2.32 8.75 10.92
#